data_AF-A0A533V3R0-F1
#
_entry.id   AF-A0A533V3R0-F1
#
_cell.length_a   1.000
_cell.length_b   1.000
_cell.length_c   1.000
_cell.angle_alpha   90.00
_cell.angle_beta   90.00
_cell.angle_gamma   90.00
#
_symmetry.space_group_name_H-M   'P 1'
#
loop_
_entity.id
_entity.type
_entity.pdbx_description
1 polymer ?
#
loop_
_entity_poly.entity_id
_entity_poly.type
_entity_poly.pdbx_seq_one_letter_code
_entity_poly.pdbx_strand_id
1 'polypeptide(L)'
;MGRTLPSFRLACMAEELRWRGFRSNLDKDDRAKFDEMFSTLRLYNSACSNSARPIVIHCILMSIILHHFKQLMGLMKKNSSNVVDNKQYQTNRLDN
;
A
#
# COMPACT_ATOMS: atom_id res chain seq x y z
N MET A 1 -31.01 12.03 -18.56
CA MET A 1 -30.48 12.58 -17.30
C MET A 1 -29.05 12.08 -17.14
N GLY A 2 -28.06 12.97 -17.20
CA GLY A 2 -26.65 12.59 -17.06
C GLY A 2 -26.40 12.04 -15.67
N ARG A 3 -25.83 10.83 -15.57
CA ARG A 3 -25.52 10.23 -14.27
C ARG A 3 -24.45 11.08 -13.58
N THR A 4 -24.71 11.50 -12.34
CA THR A 4 -23.71 12.17 -11.49
C THR A 4 -22.50 11.26 -11.34
N LEU A 5 -21.30 11.80 -11.54
CA LEU A 5 -20.06 11.07 -11.24
C LEU A 5 -20.08 10.72 -9.75
N PRO A 6 -20.06 9.42 -9.39
CA PRO A 6 -20.00 9.04 -7.99
C PRO A 6 -18.74 9.61 -7.37
N SER A 7 -18.81 9.99 -6.09
CA SER A 7 -17.61 10.40 -5.35
C SER A 7 -16.53 9.32 -5.48
N PHE A 8 -15.26 9.74 -5.53
CA PHE A 8 -14.15 8.81 -5.69
C PHE A 8 -14.20 7.67 -4.67
N ARG A 9 -14.60 7.97 -3.43
CA ARG A 9 -14.84 6.98 -2.37
C ARG A 9 -15.85 5.91 -2.75
N LEU A 10 -17.00 6.31 -3.30
CA LEU A 10 -18.04 5.38 -3.72
C LEU A 10 -17.59 4.52 -4.91
N ALA A 11 -16.82 5.12 -5.82
CA ALA A 11 -16.23 4.40 -6.93
C ALA A 11 -15.19 3.37 -6.47
N CYS A 12 -14.40 3.68 -5.43
CA CYS A 12 -13.48 2.71 -4.81
C CYS A 12 -14.21 1.54 -4.15
N MET A 13 -15.31 1.80 -3.42
CA MET A 13 -16.11 0.73 -2.82
C MET A 13 -16.73 -0.18 -3.88
N ALA A 14 -17.20 0.41 -4.99
CA ALA A 14 -17.70 -0.36 -6.12
C ALA A 14 -16.60 -1.22 -6.75
N GLU A 15 -15.37 -0.71 -6.86
CA GLU A 15 -14.24 -1.49 -7.35
C GLU A 15 -13.88 -2.63 -6.38
N GLU A 16 -13.80 -2.37 -5.07
CA GLU A 16 -13.57 -3.40 -4.04
C GLU A 16 -14.61 -4.55 -4.12
N LEU A 17 -15.88 -4.21 -4.36
CA LEU A 17 -16.95 -5.18 -4.60
C LEU A 17 -16.70 -6.06 -5.83
N ARG A 18 -16.16 -5.50 -6.92
CA ARG A 18 -15.82 -6.26 -8.14
C ARG A 18 -14.71 -7.29 -7.88
N TRP A 19 -13.80 -6.99 -6.96
CA TRP A 19 -12.71 -7.89 -6.57
C TRP A 19 -13.14 -8.96 -5.56
N ARG A 20 -14.41 -9.03 -5.15
CA ARG A 20 -14.90 -10.07 -4.24
C ARG A 20 -14.71 -11.49 -4.77
N GLY A 21 -14.88 -11.70 -6.08
CA GLY A 21 -14.67 -13.02 -6.69
C GLY A 21 -13.21 -13.47 -6.65
N PHE A 22 -12.27 -12.52 -6.83
CA PHE A 22 -10.85 -12.79 -6.62
C PHE A 22 -10.59 -13.12 -5.15
N ARG A 23 -11.06 -12.27 -4.24
CA ARG A 23 -10.92 -12.46 -2.79
C ARG A 23 -11.49 -13.79 -2.29
N SER A 24 -12.61 -14.27 -2.82
CA SER A 24 -13.20 -15.55 -2.39
C SER A 24 -12.36 -16.76 -2.77
N ASN A 25 -11.53 -16.65 -3.81
CA ASN A 25 -10.66 -17.72 -4.28
C ASN A 25 -9.28 -17.73 -3.61
N LEU A 26 -8.99 -16.73 -2.76
CA LEU A 26 -7.76 -16.68 -1.97
C LEU A 26 -7.90 -17.53 -0.69
N ASP A 27 -6.77 -18.02 -0.19
CA ASP A 27 -6.71 -18.67 1.11
C ASP A 27 -7.07 -17.70 2.26
N LYS A 28 -7.50 -18.24 3.40
CA LYS A 28 -7.99 -17.43 4.53
C LYS A 28 -6.97 -16.40 5.00
N ASP A 29 -5.69 -16.76 5.03
CA ASP A 29 -4.61 -15.86 5.45
C ASP A 29 -4.31 -14.77 4.42
N ASP A 30 -4.51 -15.06 3.14
CA ASP A 30 -4.27 -14.11 2.06
C ASP A 30 -5.45 -13.17 1.86
N ARG A 31 -6.66 -13.60 2.20
CA ARG A 31 -7.85 -12.74 2.24
C ARG A 31 -7.69 -11.60 3.24
N ALA A 32 -7.14 -11.88 4.42
CA ALA A 32 -6.88 -10.85 5.42
C ALA A 32 -5.85 -9.83 4.93
N LYS A 33 -4.75 -10.29 4.33
CA LYS A 33 -3.72 -9.43 3.74
C LYS A 33 -4.26 -8.59 2.58
N PHE A 34 -5.12 -9.18 1.75
CA PHE A 34 -5.76 -8.48 0.65
C PHE A 34 -6.68 -7.35 1.13
N ASP A 35 -7.46 -7.59 2.17
CA ASP A 35 -8.32 -6.55 2.77
C ASP A 35 -7.50 -5.44 3.43
N GLU A 36 -6.38 -5.80 4.08
CA GLU A 36 -5.44 -4.83 4.64
C GLU A 36 -4.81 -3.98 3.53
N MET A 37 -4.40 -4.60 2.42
CA MET A 37 -3.88 -3.90 1.24
C MET A 37 -4.90 -2.90 0.70
N PHE A 38 -6.18 -3.27 0.56
CA PHE A 38 -7.25 -2.34 0.16
C PHE A 38 -7.53 -1.26 1.22
N SER A 39 -7.25 -1.53 2.49
CA SER A 39 -7.33 -0.51 3.55
C SER A 39 -6.35 0.63 3.35
N THR A 40 -5.14 0.34 2.86
CA THR A 40 -4.08 1.35 2.64
C THR A 40 -4.52 2.45 1.66
N LEU A 41 -5.38 2.12 0.69
CA LEU A 41 -5.97 3.07 -0.24
C LEU A 41 -6.66 4.24 0.46
N ARG A 42 -7.30 3.99 1.62
CA ARG A 42 -8.06 5.01 2.34
C ARG A 42 -7.19 6.21 2.73
N LEU A 43 -5.89 5.98 2.94
CA LEU A 43 -4.91 7.01 3.23
C LEU A 43 -4.63 7.94 2.03
N TYR A 44 -4.79 7.43 0.81
CA TYR A 44 -4.49 8.14 -0.43
C TYR A 44 -5.74 8.62 -1.19
N ASN A 45 -6.93 8.45 -0.62
CA ASN A 45 -8.20 8.85 -1.22
C ASN A 45 -8.23 10.30 -1.72
N SER A 46 -7.63 11.24 -0.97
CA SER A 46 -7.55 12.65 -1.37
C SER A 46 -6.67 12.85 -2.60
N ALA A 47 -5.49 12.23 -2.63
CA ALA A 47 -4.57 12.29 -3.76
C ALA A 47 -5.18 11.68 -5.02
N CYS A 48 -5.88 10.55 -4.87
CA CYS A 48 -6.54 9.89 -5.98
C CYS A 48 -7.75 10.68 -6.51
N SER A 49 -8.55 11.26 -5.62
CA SER A 49 -9.68 12.13 -6.01
C SER A 49 -9.21 13.35 -6.79
N ASN A 50 -8.05 13.91 -6.42
CA ASN A 50 -7.46 15.08 -7.09
C ASN A 50 -6.73 14.73 -8.40
N SER A 51 -6.45 13.46 -8.66
CA SER A 51 -5.74 13.02 -9.88
C SER A 51 -6.59 13.15 -11.16
N ALA A 52 -7.89 13.45 -11.05
CA ALA A 52 -8.84 13.58 -12.16
C ALA A 52 -8.80 12.40 -13.17
N ARG A 53 -8.40 11.21 -12.72
CA ARG A 53 -8.31 10.02 -13.57
C ARG A 53 -9.66 9.30 -13.60
N PRO A 54 -10.21 9.02 -14.80
CA PRO A 54 -11.53 8.40 -14.92
C PRO A 54 -11.52 6.91 -14.53
N ILE A 55 -10.35 6.27 -14.56
CA ILE A 55 -10.20 4.85 -14.25
C ILE A 55 -9.70 4.70 -12.81
N VAL A 56 -10.63 4.34 -11.92
CA VAL A 56 -10.42 4.27 -10.47
C VAL A 56 -9.39 3.21 -10.09
N ILE A 57 -9.39 2.05 -10.75
CA ILE A 57 -8.46 0.95 -10.44
C ILE A 57 -6.98 1.38 -10.59
N HIS A 58 -6.65 2.27 -11.54
CA HIS A 58 -5.28 2.79 -11.66
C HIS A 58 -4.86 3.59 -10.43
N CYS A 59 -5.77 4.41 -9.89
CA CYS A 59 -5.52 5.15 -8.66
C CYS A 59 -5.36 4.20 -7.47
N ILE A 60 -6.22 3.18 -7.37
CA ILE A 60 -6.15 2.17 -6.30
C ILE A 60 -4.79 1.46 -6.30
N LEU A 61 -4.41 0.91 -7.46
CA LEU A 61 -3.15 0.20 -7.62
C LEU A 61 -1.95 1.11 -7.35
N MET A 62 -1.98 2.35 -7.84
CA MET A 62 -0.88 3.31 -7.61
C MET A 62 -0.71 3.62 -6.12
N SER A 63 -1.80 3.78 -5.36
CA SER A 63 -1.73 4.01 -3.92
C SER A 63 -1.11 2.84 -3.17
N ILE A 64 -1.53 1.62 -3.50
CA ILE A 64 -1.01 0.38 -2.89
C ILE A 64 0.48 0.22 -3.19
N ILE A 65 0.87 0.37 -4.46
CA ILE A 65 2.27 0.28 -4.89
C ILE A 65 3.12 1.32 -4.17
N LEU A 66 2.67 2.57 -4.10
CA LEU A 66 3.39 3.65 -3.42
C LEU A 66 3.54 3.38 -1.92
N HIS A 67 2.49 2.83 -1.28
CA HIS A 67 2.53 2.47 0.13
C HIS A 67 3.59 1.41 0.41
N HIS A 68 3.56 0.31 -0.33
CA HIS A 68 4.54 -0.77 -0.18
C HIS A 68 5.95 -0.34 -0.58
N PHE A 69 6.11 0.48 -1.61
CA PHE A 69 7.40 1.04 -1.99
C PHE A 69 8.02 1.87 -0.85
N LYS A 70 7.22 2.70 -0.17
CA LYS A 70 7.66 3.44 1.02
C LYS A 70 8.09 2.51 2.16
N GLN A 71 7.33 1.45 2.41
CA GLN A 71 7.67 0.45 3.43
C GLN A 71 9.00 -0.24 3.11
N LEU A 72 9.19 -0.70 1.87
CA LEU A 72 10.42 -1.35 1.41
C LEU A 72 11.64 -0.44 1.53
N MET A 73 11.51 0.82 1.08
CA MET A 73 12.57 1.81 1.22
C MET A 73 12.91 2.10 2.69
N GLY A 74 11.90 2.14 3.56
CA GLY A 74 12.09 2.29 5.01
C GLY A 74 12.86 1.11 5.62
N LEU A 75 12.50 -0.11 5.25
CA LEU A 75 13.18 -1.33 5.69
C LEU A 75 14.63 -1.37 5.19
N MET A 76 14.86 -1.02 3.92
CA MET A 76 16.21 -0.95 3.35
C MET A 76 17.08 0.07 4.09
N LYS A 77 16.56 1.27 4.37
CA LYS A 77 17.27 2.30 5.13
C LYS A 77 17.59 1.85 6.56
N LYS A 78 16.64 1.18 7.23
CA LYS A 78 16.82 0.65 8.59
C LYS A 78 17.89 -0.46 8.62
N ASN A 79 17.87 -1.36 7.64
CA ASN A 79 18.89 -2.41 7.55
C ASN A 79 20.29 -1.82 7.30
N SER A 80 20.42 -0.80 6.45
CA SER A 80 21.71 -0.13 6.23
C SER A 80 22.25 0.55 7.49
N SER A 81 21.38 1.14 8.33
CA SER A 81 21.80 1.71 9.62
C SER A 81 22.22 0.62 10.62
N ASN A 82 21.42 -0.44 10.75
CA ASN A 82 21.76 -1.57 11.63
C ASN A 82 23.09 -2.27 11.26
N VAL A 83 23.47 -2.29 9.97
CA VAL A 83 24.75 -2.86 9.52
C VAL A 83 25.94 -1.96 9.92
N VAL A 84 25.79 -0.64 9.86
CA VAL A 84 26.83 0.31 10.31
C VAL A 84 27.01 0.22 11.82
N ASP A 85 25.90 0.19 12.57
CA ASP A 85 25.92 0.05 14.03
C ASP A 85 26.59 -1.26 14.45
N ASN A 86 26.23 -2.40 13.83
CA ASN A 86 26.86 -3.70 14.13
C ASN A 86 28.36 -3.73 13.85
N LYS A 87 28.85 -3.05 12.80
CA LYS A 87 30.31 -2.95 12.55
C LYS A 87 31.03 -2.17 13.64
N GLN A 88 30.45 -1.08 14.13
CA GLN A 88 31.00 -0.28 15.23
C GLN A 88 31.03 -1.07 16.55
N TYR A 89 30.00 -1.86 16.84
CA TYR A 89 30.02 -2.75 18.02
C TYR A 89 31.08 -3.85 17.94
N GLN A 90 31.42 -4.34 16.74
CA GLN A 90 32.48 -5.33 16.58
C GLN A 90 33.89 -4.73 16.61
N THR A 91 34.11 -3.55 16.03
CA THR A 91 35.40 -2.85 16.14
C THR A 91 35.69 -2.45 17.58
N ASN A 92 34.71 -1.88 18.30
CA ASN A 92 34.88 -1.47 19.70
C ASN A 92 35.06 -2.64 20.69
N ARG A 93 34.86 -3.89 20.26
CA ARG A 93 35.12 -5.12 21.05
C ARG A 93 36.53 -5.67 20.83
N LEU A 94 37.17 -5.34 19.71
CA LEU A 94 38.54 -5.77 19.40
C LEU A 94 39.59 -4.79 19.95
N ASP A 95 39.17 -3.57 20.28
CA ASP A 95 40.02 -2.50 20.80
C ASP A 95 39.98 -2.35 22.35
N ASN A 96 39.40 -3.33 23.06
CA ASN A 96 39.26 -3.40 24.53
C ASN A 96 39.71 -4.79 25.02
#